data_AF-A0A923YLE8-F1
#
_entry.id   AF-A0A923YLE8-F1
#
_cell.length_a   1.000
_cell.length_b   1.000
_cell.length_c   1.000
_cell.angle_alpha   90.00
_cell.angle_beta   90.00
_cell.angle_gamma   90.00
#
_symmetry.space_group_name_H-M   'P 1'
#
loop_
_entity.id
_entity.type
_entity.pdbx_description
1 polymer ?
#
loop_
_entity_poly.entity_id
_entity_poly.type
_entity_poly.pdbx_seq_one_letter_code
_entity_poly.pdbx_strand_id
1 'polypeptide(L)'
;MTRPAIYRVIGAACLFAFCTSLSGCQQAQRSDEEPPAAMQASDSAAPPTGPRSFCKATRTRETSADCTAFADDLQSLKAGFEAFQPDKAMVRDATATVRYSITLVPEIAQGGEGEIATAAADDVAEATPPSVDASPKPVIIKSASMHGTPPVTRKQIDDAVAEASNAAKSNVVKDADAATARAAPIKVGQQMYACLTGDPAFRIEPKDCVSKSTVEDPAPVWTWQVTPTKSGVFKLYLKSGVALEGEDGKLRRLGNVSPAKEITVTVSALGRFQDALAALTQWVQSPVGLIVALTSLLAVIGGLFAAWRKLRKGGNEASGSKDDTPPK
;
A
#
# COMPACT_ATOMS: atom_id res chain seq x y z
N MET A 1 37.06 -40.77 40.86
CA MET A 1 37.74 -39.63 40.19
C MET A 1 36.71 -38.91 39.33
N THR A 2 36.48 -37.59 39.35
CA THR A 2 36.72 -36.57 40.41
C THR A 2 35.74 -35.41 40.15
N ARG A 3 34.94 -34.98 41.14
CA ARG A 3 34.15 -33.72 41.13
C ARG A 3 34.91 -32.66 41.95
N PRO A 4 34.84 -31.35 41.62
CA PRO A 4 33.76 -30.45 42.08
C PRO A 4 33.14 -29.68 40.87
N ALA A 5 32.33 -28.62 40.95
CA ALA A 5 31.68 -27.84 42.04
C ALA A 5 30.25 -27.45 41.55
N ILE A 6 29.29 -26.87 42.28
CA ILE A 6 29.18 -26.20 43.59
C ILE A 6 29.72 -24.75 43.67
N TYR A 7 28.84 -23.76 43.41
CA TYR A 7 28.86 -22.44 44.05
C TYR A 7 27.42 -21.98 44.37
N ARG A 8 27.21 -21.48 45.60
CA ARG A 8 25.92 -20.96 46.12
C ARG A 8 26.23 -19.78 47.06
N VAL A 9 25.87 -18.56 46.65
CA VAL A 9 25.80 -17.33 47.48
C VAL A 9 24.65 -16.54 46.85
N ILE A 10 23.48 -16.37 47.48
CA ILE A 10 23.14 -15.28 48.43
C ILE A 10 23.51 -13.90 47.84
N GLY A 11 22.63 -12.89 47.73
CA GLY A 11 21.22 -12.82 48.11
C GLY A 11 20.88 -11.38 48.51
N ALA A 12 19.90 -10.76 47.86
CA ALA A 12 19.49 -9.38 48.14
C ALA A 12 17.97 -9.25 48.02
N ALA A 13 17.28 -9.18 49.16
CA ALA A 13 15.85 -8.87 49.20
C ALA A 13 15.67 -7.36 49.20
N CYS A 14 14.76 -6.84 48.37
CA CYS A 14 14.30 -5.46 48.47
C CYS A 14 12.78 -5.46 48.59
N LEU A 15 12.30 -5.41 49.83
CA LEU A 15 10.88 -5.28 50.17
C LEU A 15 10.44 -3.82 49.93
N PHE A 16 9.57 -3.62 48.95
CA PHE A 16 8.72 -2.43 48.87
C PHE A 16 7.27 -2.85 48.72
N ALA A 17 6.64 -3.14 49.86
CA ALA A 17 5.19 -3.19 49.97
C ALA A 17 4.70 -1.83 50.48
N PHE A 18 3.78 -1.18 49.75
CA PHE A 18 3.01 -0.07 50.32
C PHE A 18 1.58 -0.01 49.79
N CYS A 19 0.68 0.13 50.76
CA CYS A 19 -0.78 0.32 50.77
C CYS A 19 -1.60 0.26 49.46
N THR A 20 -2.47 -0.76 49.46
CA THR A 20 -3.82 -0.76 48.90
C THR A 20 -4.73 0.41 49.36
N SER A 21 -5.53 0.97 48.45
CA SER A 21 -6.92 1.40 48.69
C SER A 21 -7.64 1.52 47.32
N LEU A 22 -8.56 0.63 46.94
CA LEU A 22 -9.97 0.55 47.36
C LEU A 22 -10.79 1.85 47.19
N SER A 23 -11.39 2.02 46.01
CA SER A 23 -12.84 2.29 45.80
C SER A 23 -13.12 2.67 44.35
N GLY A 24 -13.99 1.91 43.65
CA GLY A 24 -14.28 2.15 42.24
C GLY A 24 -15.17 1.05 41.65
N CYS A 25 -16.46 1.08 41.98
CA CYS A 25 -17.42 0.07 41.54
C CYS A 25 -17.73 0.22 40.05
N GLN A 26 -17.58 -0.85 39.26
CA GLN A 26 -18.39 -1.02 38.06
C GLN A 26 -18.72 -2.50 37.80
N GLN A 27 -19.85 -2.74 37.14
CA GLN A 27 -20.60 -3.99 37.28
C GLN A 27 -19.83 -5.25 36.84
N ALA A 28 -19.96 -6.30 37.65
CA ALA A 28 -20.07 -7.65 37.11
C ALA A 28 -21.37 -7.74 36.29
N GLN A 29 -21.27 -7.54 34.97
CA GLN A 29 -22.32 -8.01 34.06
C GLN A 29 -22.33 -9.54 34.10
N ARG A 30 -23.53 -10.14 34.12
CA ARG A 30 -23.66 -11.59 33.99
C ARG A 30 -23.16 -12.03 32.62
N SER A 31 -22.41 -13.13 32.61
CA SER A 31 -22.35 -14.00 31.44
C SER A 31 -23.70 -14.72 31.32
N ASP A 32 -24.69 -14.05 30.74
CA ASP A 32 -25.82 -14.75 30.13
C ASP A 32 -25.28 -15.38 28.84
N GLU A 33 -24.68 -16.56 28.99
CA GLU A 33 -24.01 -17.32 27.93
C GLU A 33 -25.05 -17.95 27.00
N GLU A 34 -25.65 -17.09 26.15
CA GLU A 34 -26.49 -17.54 25.05
C GLU A 34 -25.62 -18.41 24.13
N PRO A 35 -25.95 -19.71 23.96
CA PRO A 35 -25.10 -20.62 23.20
C PRO A 35 -25.02 -20.13 21.75
N PRO A 36 -23.81 -19.94 21.18
CA PRO A 36 -23.66 -19.31 19.88
C PRO A 36 -24.50 -20.04 18.84
N ALA A 37 -25.43 -19.30 18.22
CA ALA A 37 -26.38 -19.83 17.26
C ALA A 37 -25.67 -20.74 16.27
N ALA A 38 -26.21 -21.95 16.09
CA ALA A 38 -25.49 -23.10 15.56
C ALA A 38 -24.59 -22.72 14.39
N MET A 39 -23.30 -23.11 14.47
CA MET A 39 -22.37 -23.05 13.34
C MET A 39 -23.09 -23.61 12.13
N GLN A 40 -23.44 -22.74 11.17
CA GLN A 40 -24.03 -23.19 9.92
C GLN A 40 -22.96 -24.03 9.25
N ALA A 41 -23.12 -25.35 9.34
CA ALA A 41 -22.27 -26.30 8.67
C ALA A 41 -22.42 -26.00 7.19
N SER A 42 -21.45 -25.28 6.62
CA SER A 42 -21.51 -24.79 5.26
C SER A 42 -21.75 -25.98 4.36
N ASP A 43 -22.93 -26.02 3.74
CA ASP A 43 -23.39 -27.18 2.99
C ASP A 43 -22.30 -27.57 2.00
N SER A 44 -21.63 -28.68 2.31
CA SER A 44 -20.39 -29.07 1.66
C SER A 44 -20.77 -29.75 0.35
N ALA A 45 -21.23 -28.90 -0.58
CA ALA A 45 -21.80 -29.27 -1.86
C ALA A 45 -20.90 -30.31 -2.52
N ALA A 46 -21.49 -31.47 -2.83
CA ALA A 46 -20.74 -32.58 -3.40
C ALA A 46 -20.01 -32.09 -4.66
N PRO A 47 -18.69 -32.29 -4.78
CA PRO A 47 -17.87 -31.60 -5.77
C PRO A 47 -18.42 -31.89 -7.18
N PRO A 48 -18.61 -30.85 -8.03
CA PRO A 48 -19.38 -30.98 -9.26
C PRO A 48 -18.80 -32.08 -10.16
N THR A 49 -19.61 -33.12 -10.37
CA THR A 49 -19.23 -34.40 -11.01
C THR A 49 -19.26 -34.35 -12.55
N GLY A 50 -19.44 -33.17 -13.15
CA GLY A 50 -19.45 -32.98 -14.60
C GLY A 50 -18.08 -33.19 -15.26
N PRO A 51 -18.04 -33.62 -16.54
CA PRO A 51 -16.80 -33.77 -17.29
C PRO A 51 -16.11 -32.41 -17.48
N ARG A 52 -14.81 -32.34 -17.17
CA ARG A 52 -14.04 -31.08 -17.22
C ARG A 52 -13.36 -30.87 -18.59
N SER A 53 -13.74 -29.79 -19.26
CA SER A 53 -13.23 -29.39 -20.58
C SER A 53 -12.31 -28.16 -20.47
N PHE A 54 -11.49 -27.88 -21.49
CA PHE A 54 -10.59 -26.71 -21.45
C PHE A 54 -11.39 -25.42 -21.69
N CYS A 55 -11.41 -24.54 -20.69
CA CYS A 55 -12.12 -23.27 -20.76
C CYS A 55 -11.21 -22.16 -21.32
N LYS A 56 -11.64 -21.51 -22.42
CA LYS A 56 -10.86 -20.44 -23.06
C LYS A 56 -10.72 -19.17 -22.19
N ALA A 57 -11.76 -18.85 -21.41
CA ALA A 57 -11.80 -17.69 -20.52
C ALA A 57 -10.73 -17.76 -19.41
N THR A 58 -10.69 -18.88 -18.69
CA THR A 58 -9.80 -19.09 -17.54
C THR A 58 -8.45 -19.71 -17.90
N ARG A 59 -8.35 -20.38 -19.07
CA ARG A 59 -7.24 -21.23 -19.51
C ARG A 59 -7.00 -22.47 -18.61
N THR A 60 -8.02 -22.91 -17.88
CA THR A 60 -8.01 -24.10 -17.00
C THR A 60 -8.96 -25.19 -17.51
N ARG A 61 -9.12 -26.32 -16.79
CA ARG A 61 -10.04 -27.41 -17.13
C ARG A 61 -11.22 -27.48 -16.15
N GLU A 62 -12.39 -27.01 -16.57
CA GLU A 62 -13.55 -26.73 -15.73
C GLU A 62 -14.83 -27.37 -16.28
N THR A 63 -15.93 -27.30 -15.54
CA THR A 63 -17.25 -27.74 -16.04
C THR A 63 -17.73 -26.80 -17.16
N SER A 64 -18.70 -27.24 -17.97
CA SER A 64 -19.31 -26.36 -18.97
C SER A 64 -20.18 -25.26 -18.35
N ALA A 65 -20.62 -25.42 -17.09
CA ALA A 65 -21.35 -24.40 -16.34
C ALA A 65 -20.39 -23.32 -15.83
N ASP A 66 -19.34 -23.73 -15.09
CA ASP A 66 -18.21 -22.87 -14.66
C ASP A 66 -17.73 -21.99 -15.83
N CYS A 67 -17.45 -22.60 -16.99
CA CYS A 67 -16.85 -21.88 -18.12
C CYS A 67 -17.78 -20.82 -18.74
N THR A 68 -19.09 -21.05 -18.75
CA THR A 68 -20.08 -20.06 -19.21
C THR A 68 -20.22 -18.94 -18.18
N ALA A 69 -20.39 -19.28 -16.90
CA ALA A 69 -20.48 -18.29 -15.82
C ALA A 69 -19.28 -17.34 -15.81
N PHE A 70 -18.04 -17.88 -15.91
CA PHE A 70 -16.84 -17.05 -16.02
C PHE A 70 -16.76 -16.23 -17.31
N ALA A 71 -17.37 -16.67 -18.41
CA ALA A 71 -17.43 -15.89 -19.65
C ALA A 71 -18.41 -14.72 -19.55
N ASP A 72 -19.52 -14.89 -18.82
CA ASP A 72 -20.50 -13.85 -18.54
C ASP A 72 -19.96 -12.86 -17.49
N ASP A 73 -19.30 -13.34 -16.44
CA ASP A 73 -18.56 -12.50 -15.47
C ASP A 73 -17.48 -11.65 -16.15
N LEU A 74 -16.73 -12.21 -17.12
CA LEU A 74 -15.74 -11.44 -17.88
C LEU A 74 -16.36 -10.34 -18.76
N GLN A 75 -17.61 -10.50 -19.22
CA GLN A 75 -18.36 -9.45 -19.91
C GLN A 75 -18.91 -8.40 -18.93
N SER A 76 -19.15 -8.76 -17.66
CA SER A 76 -19.62 -7.85 -16.61
C SER A 76 -18.56 -6.89 -16.06
N LEU A 77 -17.28 -7.09 -16.42
CA LEU A 77 -16.17 -6.28 -15.91
C LEU A 77 -16.34 -4.81 -16.29
N LYS A 78 -16.13 -3.93 -15.31
CA LYS A 78 -16.21 -2.47 -15.46
C LYS A 78 -14.82 -1.85 -15.54
N ALA A 79 -14.73 -0.65 -16.10
CA ALA A 79 -13.50 0.13 -16.04
C ALA A 79 -13.29 0.72 -14.63
N GLY A 80 -12.04 0.82 -14.19
CA GLY A 80 -11.67 1.42 -12.92
C GLY A 80 -10.26 2.00 -12.92
N PHE A 81 -9.91 2.68 -11.83
CA PHE A 81 -8.56 3.11 -11.52
C PHE A 81 -8.06 2.41 -10.26
N GLU A 82 -6.86 1.85 -10.31
CA GLU A 82 -6.10 1.46 -9.13
C GLU A 82 -5.16 2.58 -8.69
N ALA A 83 -4.95 2.74 -7.38
CA ALA A 83 -3.95 3.63 -6.80
C ALA A 83 -3.11 2.90 -5.74
N PHE A 84 -1.83 3.27 -5.61
CA PHE A 84 -0.88 2.57 -4.74
C PHE A 84 0.11 3.53 -4.05
N GLN A 85 0.39 3.24 -2.78
CA GLN A 85 1.36 3.88 -1.88
C GLN A 85 2.09 2.76 -1.12
N PRO A 86 3.43 2.80 -0.94
CA PRO A 86 4.25 4.01 -0.87
C PRO A 86 5.11 4.32 -2.09
N ASP A 87 5.40 5.62 -2.21
CA ASP A 87 6.45 6.22 -3.04
C ASP A 87 7.70 6.65 -2.21
N LYS A 88 7.65 6.50 -0.88
CA LYS A 88 8.71 6.90 0.06
C LYS A 88 9.60 5.75 0.53
N ALA A 89 10.83 6.11 0.90
CA ALA A 89 11.77 5.25 1.60
C ALA A 89 11.23 4.78 2.97
N MET A 90 11.43 3.50 3.29
CA MET A 90 11.10 2.93 4.61
C MET A 90 12.34 2.91 5.52
N VAL A 91 12.15 3.16 6.82
CA VAL A 91 13.18 2.95 7.85
C VAL A 91 13.22 1.47 8.22
N ARG A 92 14.43 0.93 8.44
CA ARG A 92 14.63 -0.47 8.87
C ARG A 92 14.05 -0.70 10.26
N ASP A 93 13.49 -1.88 10.50
CA ASP A 93 12.88 -2.37 11.73
C ASP A 93 11.65 -1.57 12.22
N ALA A 94 11.39 -0.38 11.65
CA ALA A 94 10.13 0.34 11.73
C ALA A 94 9.07 -0.23 10.77
N THR A 95 7.81 -0.22 11.19
CA THR A 95 6.68 -0.67 10.37
C THR A 95 6.07 0.51 9.61
N ALA A 96 5.90 0.36 8.30
CA ALA A 96 5.20 1.30 7.44
C ALA A 96 3.91 0.69 6.90
N THR A 97 2.82 1.46 6.95
CA THR A 97 1.53 1.10 6.35
C THR A 97 1.60 1.27 4.82
N VAL A 98 1.43 0.18 4.09
CA VAL A 98 1.30 0.13 2.63
C VAL A 98 -0.17 0.06 2.26
N ARG A 99 -0.61 0.87 1.29
CA ARG A 99 -2.03 0.95 0.88
C ARG A 99 -2.21 0.85 -0.62
N TYR A 100 -3.26 0.13 -0.99
CA TYR A 100 -3.74 -0.01 -2.35
C TYR A 100 -5.25 0.25 -2.36
N SER A 101 -5.76 0.95 -3.36
CA SER A 101 -7.20 1.08 -3.56
C SER A 101 -7.60 0.86 -5.00
N ILE A 102 -8.87 0.53 -5.19
CA ILE A 102 -9.55 0.55 -6.49
C ILE A 102 -10.70 1.55 -6.40
N THR A 103 -11.07 2.17 -7.52
CA THR A 103 -12.30 2.95 -7.65
C THR A 103 -12.86 2.75 -9.06
N LEU A 104 -14.16 2.52 -9.17
CA LEU A 104 -14.86 2.37 -10.46
C LEU A 104 -14.89 3.69 -11.24
N VAL A 105 -14.80 3.62 -12.57
CA VAL A 105 -15.11 4.74 -13.46
C VAL A 105 -16.64 4.87 -13.56
N PRO A 106 -17.24 6.07 -13.49
CA PRO A 106 -18.68 6.26 -13.69
C PRO A 106 -19.15 5.69 -15.03
N GLU A 107 -20.36 5.12 -15.09
CA GLU A 107 -20.85 4.39 -16.27
C GLU A 107 -20.91 5.24 -17.55
N ILE A 108 -21.08 6.57 -17.41
CA ILE A 108 -20.99 7.55 -18.51
C ILE A 108 -19.63 7.62 -19.21
N ALA A 109 -18.58 7.06 -18.61
CA ALA A 109 -17.21 7.02 -19.12
C ALA A 109 -16.70 5.58 -19.34
N GLN A 110 -17.58 4.58 -19.23
CA GLN A 110 -17.30 3.20 -19.63
C GLN A 110 -17.70 3.01 -21.10
N GLY A 111 -16.80 2.41 -21.88
CA GLY A 111 -17.11 1.91 -23.22
C GLY A 111 -17.73 0.51 -23.18
N GLY A 112 -17.96 -0.05 -24.38
CA GLY A 112 -18.26 -1.48 -24.51
C GLY A 112 -17.18 -2.36 -23.86
N GLU A 113 -17.57 -3.56 -23.44
CA GLU A 113 -16.68 -4.56 -22.81
C GLU A 113 -15.90 -4.03 -21.59
N GLY A 114 -16.37 -2.95 -20.96
CA GLY A 114 -15.76 -2.34 -19.78
C GLY A 114 -14.40 -1.68 -20.03
N GLU A 115 -14.13 -1.20 -21.24
CA GLU A 115 -12.98 -0.31 -21.47
C GLU A 115 -13.28 1.09 -20.92
N ILE A 116 -12.25 1.91 -20.66
CA ILE A 116 -12.48 3.35 -20.51
C ILE A 116 -12.84 3.88 -21.88
N ALA A 117 -13.90 4.69 -21.99
CA ALA A 117 -14.28 5.28 -23.26
C ALA A 117 -13.17 6.18 -23.82
N THR A 118 -12.35 5.64 -24.73
CA THR A 118 -11.93 6.44 -25.88
C THR A 118 -13.21 6.89 -26.54
N ALA A 119 -13.50 8.18 -26.43
CA ALA A 119 -14.54 8.78 -27.26
C ALA A 119 -14.15 8.53 -28.71
N ALA A 120 -15.15 8.48 -29.58
CA ALA A 120 -14.88 8.76 -30.98
C ALA A 120 -14.09 10.09 -31.06
N ALA A 121 -13.14 10.16 -31.99
CA ALA A 121 -12.53 11.43 -32.35
C ALA A 121 -13.56 12.22 -33.18
N ASP A 122 -14.67 12.59 -32.53
CA ASP A 122 -15.81 13.25 -33.12
C ASP A 122 -15.33 14.53 -33.78
N ASP A 123 -15.38 14.51 -35.10
CA ASP A 123 -15.65 15.65 -35.95
C ASP A 123 -15.14 16.98 -35.41
N VAL A 124 -13.82 17.15 -35.50
CA VAL A 124 -13.32 18.39 -36.12
C VAL A 124 -14.00 18.43 -37.48
N ALA A 125 -15.17 19.06 -37.52
CA ALA A 125 -15.98 19.18 -38.72
C ALA A 125 -15.19 20.02 -39.72
N GLU A 126 -14.40 19.36 -40.55
CA GLU A 126 -13.71 19.97 -41.69
C GLU A 126 -14.81 20.55 -42.56
N ALA A 127 -14.94 21.88 -42.48
CA ALA A 127 -16.14 22.62 -42.84
C ALA A 127 -16.30 22.65 -44.36
N THR A 128 -16.75 21.52 -44.90
CA THR A 128 -17.03 21.31 -46.30
C THR A 128 -18.07 22.37 -46.72
N PRO A 129 -17.71 23.30 -47.61
CA PRO A 129 -18.59 24.42 -47.94
C PRO A 129 -19.90 23.88 -48.54
N PRO A 130 -21.05 24.52 -48.28
CA PRO A 130 -22.35 24.00 -48.63
C PRO A 130 -22.52 23.88 -50.16
N SER A 131 -22.38 22.67 -50.68
CA SER A 131 -22.67 22.36 -52.08
C SER A 131 -24.19 22.34 -52.29
N VAL A 132 -24.71 23.42 -52.85
CA VAL A 132 -26.11 23.54 -53.27
C VAL A 132 -26.34 22.72 -54.53
N ASP A 133 -27.27 21.74 -54.51
CA ASP A 133 -28.50 21.78 -55.34
C ASP A 133 -29.51 20.63 -55.03
N ALA A 134 -30.73 20.80 -55.55
CA ALA A 134 -31.74 19.80 -55.96
C ALA A 134 -32.38 18.85 -54.91
N SER A 135 -33.70 19.04 -54.70
CA SER A 135 -34.62 18.14 -53.98
C SER A 135 -35.08 16.94 -54.85
N PRO A 136 -35.65 15.86 -54.29
CA PRO A 136 -37.12 15.87 -54.13
C PRO A 136 -37.72 15.10 -52.93
N LYS A 137 -38.48 15.83 -52.10
CA LYS A 137 -39.71 15.44 -51.34
C LYS A 137 -39.66 14.30 -50.28
N PRO A 138 -40.64 14.29 -49.33
CA PRO A 138 -40.46 13.60 -48.04
C PRO A 138 -41.20 12.26 -47.89
N VAL A 139 -40.61 11.35 -47.11
CA VAL A 139 -41.32 10.25 -46.44
C VAL A 139 -41.43 10.61 -44.96
N ILE A 140 -42.65 10.87 -44.48
CA ILE A 140 -42.88 11.22 -43.06
C ILE A 140 -42.95 9.93 -42.22
N ILE A 141 -41.79 9.39 -41.86
CA ILE A 141 -41.71 8.42 -40.76
C ILE A 141 -41.76 9.21 -39.46
N LYS A 142 -42.93 9.22 -38.82
CA LYS A 142 -43.16 9.91 -37.55
C LYS A 142 -42.64 9.06 -36.38
N SER A 143 -41.34 8.77 -36.37
CA SER A 143 -40.65 8.10 -35.26
C SER A 143 -40.87 8.92 -34.00
N ALA A 144 -41.65 8.37 -33.06
CA ALA A 144 -41.90 9.03 -31.79
C ALA A 144 -40.58 9.15 -31.00
N SER A 145 -40.31 10.34 -30.47
CA SER A 145 -39.12 10.58 -29.66
C SER A 145 -39.16 9.76 -28.38
N MET A 146 -38.53 8.58 -28.39
CA MET A 146 -37.85 8.10 -27.19
C MET A 146 -37.03 9.27 -26.63
N HIS A 147 -37.11 9.49 -25.32
CA HIS A 147 -36.36 10.55 -24.67
C HIS A 147 -34.88 10.15 -24.64
N GLY A 148 -34.20 10.40 -25.76
CA GLY A 148 -32.78 10.16 -25.90
C GLY A 148 -32.03 10.99 -24.87
N THR A 149 -31.36 10.32 -23.94
CA THR A 149 -30.33 10.93 -23.11
C THR A 149 -29.38 11.70 -24.03
N PRO A 150 -29.08 12.99 -23.76
CA PRO A 150 -28.20 13.75 -24.63
C PRO A 150 -26.85 13.05 -24.77
N PRO A 151 -26.24 13.04 -25.98
CA PRO A 151 -25.01 12.31 -26.23
C PRO A 151 -23.92 12.76 -25.26
N VAL A 152 -23.24 11.80 -24.64
CA VAL A 152 -22.20 12.08 -23.65
C VAL A 152 -21.00 12.71 -24.36
N THR A 153 -20.66 13.93 -23.99
CA THR A 153 -19.56 14.67 -24.63
C THR A 153 -18.20 14.15 -24.18
N ARG A 154 -17.18 14.31 -25.05
CA ARG A 154 -15.77 14.02 -24.72
C ARG A 154 -15.36 14.59 -23.35
N LYS A 155 -15.78 15.84 -23.07
CA LYS A 155 -15.48 16.51 -21.81
C LYS A 155 -16.06 15.79 -20.59
N GLN A 156 -17.30 15.30 -20.65
CA GLN A 156 -17.91 14.56 -19.54
C GLN A 156 -17.17 13.24 -19.27
N ILE A 157 -16.67 12.59 -20.32
CA ILE A 157 -15.84 11.39 -20.20
C ILE A 157 -14.50 11.74 -19.53
N ASP A 158 -13.80 12.77 -19.99
CA ASP A 158 -12.52 13.21 -19.42
C ASP A 158 -12.64 13.70 -17.98
N ASP A 159 -13.68 14.49 -17.66
CA ASP A 159 -13.98 14.97 -16.31
C ASP A 159 -14.23 13.76 -15.36
N ALA A 160 -15.04 12.78 -15.77
CA ALA A 160 -15.34 11.59 -14.96
C ALA A 160 -14.14 10.63 -14.81
N VAL A 161 -13.29 10.52 -15.83
CA VAL A 161 -12.02 9.78 -15.78
C VAL A 161 -11.03 10.45 -14.82
N ALA A 162 -10.94 11.78 -14.84
CA ALA A 162 -10.13 12.55 -13.91
C ALA A 162 -10.66 12.42 -12.46
N GLU A 163 -11.97 12.47 -12.27
CA GLU A 163 -12.63 12.25 -10.97
C GLU A 163 -12.30 10.87 -10.40
N ALA A 164 -12.53 9.78 -11.14
CA ALA A 164 -12.22 8.42 -10.70
C ALA A 164 -10.72 8.22 -10.40
N SER A 165 -9.84 8.78 -11.24
CA SER A 165 -8.39 8.79 -11.03
C SER A 165 -7.99 9.51 -9.73
N ASN A 166 -8.68 10.61 -9.38
CA ASN A 166 -8.41 11.38 -8.17
C ASN A 166 -9.05 10.77 -6.92
N ALA A 167 -10.22 10.14 -7.05
CA ALA A 167 -10.87 9.38 -5.97
C ALA A 167 -10.03 8.16 -5.56
N ALA A 168 -9.43 7.43 -6.52
CA ALA A 168 -8.49 6.37 -6.21
C ALA A 168 -7.29 6.90 -5.39
N LYS A 169 -6.68 8.02 -5.80
CA LYS A 169 -5.57 8.66 -5.05
C LYS A 169 -6.00 9.09 -3.64
N SER A 170 -7.15 9.76 -3.51
CA SER A 170 -7.61 10.30 -2.22
C SER A 170 -8.03 9.21 -1.24
N ASN A 171 -8.45 8.03 -1.71
CA ASN A 171 -8.71 6.86 -0.87
C ASN A 171 -7.45 6.26 -0.25
N VAL A 172 -6.29 6.44 -0.89
CA VAL A 172 -4.98 6.01 -0.39
C VAL A 172 -4.37 7.07 0.55
N VAL A 173 -4.37 8.34 0.12
CA VAL A 173 -3.66 9.50 0.70
C VAL A 173 -4.36 10.10 1.94
N LYS A 174 -5.16 9.33 2.69
CA LYS A 174 -5.97 9.84 3.82
C LYS A 174 -5.17 10.24 5.07
N ASP A 175 -3.88 9.93 5.14
CA ASP A 175 -2.98 10.35 6.23
C ASP A 175 -1.99 11.41 5.75
N ALA A 176 -1.82 12.47 6.56
CA ALA A 176 -1.14 13.72 6.18
C ALA A 176 0.36 13.58 5.82
N ASP A 177 1.00 12.46 6.18
CA ASP A 177 2.41 12.19 5.89
C ASP A 177 2.65 11.54 4.51
N ALA A 178 1.61 11.26 3.73
CA ALA A 178 1.72 10.62 2.42
C ALA A 178 2.27 11.56 1.32
N ALA A 179 2.89 10.99 0.30
CA ALA A 179 3.22 11.69 -0.95
C ALA A 179 2.45 11.09 -2.14
N THR A 180 2.87 11.40 -3.36
CA THR A 180 2.14 11.21 -4.61
C THR A 180 1.77 9.76 -4.95
N ALA A 181 0.55 9.34 -4.55
CA ALA A 181 -0.05 8.11 -5.05
C ALA A 181 -0.22 8.14 -6.58
N ARG A 182 0.24 7.09 -7.26
CA ARG A 182 0.10 6.94 -8.72
C ARG A 182 -1.14 6.12 -9.05
N ALA A 183 -2.06 6.71 -9.81
CA ALA A 183 -3.22 6.02 -10.36
C ALA A 183 -2.89 5.37 -11.72
N ALA A 184 -3.52 4.23 -12.02
CA ALA A 184 -3.45 3.55 -13.32
C ALA A 184 -4.80 2.89 -13.66
N PRO A 185 -5.20 2.80 -14.95
CA PRO A 185 -6.46 2.17 -15.34
C PRO A 185 -6.40 0.64 -15.24
N ILE A 186 -7.50 0.01 -14.83
CA ILE A 186 -7.66 -1.45 -14.73
C ILE A 186 -9.10 -1.89 -15.09
N LYS A 187 -9.28 -3.19 -15.32
CA LYS A 187 -10.60 -3.85 -15.27
C LYS A 187 -10.96 -4.19 -13.82
N VAL A 188 -12.24 -4.07 -13.46
CA VAL A 188 -12.77 -4.32 -12.11
C VAL A 188 -13.97 -5.26 -12.23
N GLY A 189 -13.97 -6.34 -11.43
CA GLY A 189 -15.08 -7.28 -11.31
C GLY A 189 -15.66 -7.29 -9.89
N GLN A 190 -16.77 -8.01 -9.69
CA GLN A 190 -17.55 -8.01 -8.44
C GLN A 190 -16.73 -8.39 -7.20
N GLN A 191 -15.78 -9.32 -7.33
CA GLN A 191 -14.70 -9.53 -6.35
C GLN A 191 -13.35 -9.16 -6.97
N MET A 192 -12.54 -8.43 -6.20
CA MET A 192 -11.16 -8.10 -6.53
C MET A 192 -10.24 -8.66 -5.46
N TYR A 193 -9.04 -9.10 -5.85
CA TYR A 193 -8.00 -9.50 -4.90
C TYR A 193 -6.76 -8.61 -5.04
N ALA A 194 -6.02 -8.49 -3.93
CA ALA A 194 -4.67 -7.94 -3.94
C ALA A 194 -3.72 -8.77 -3.04
N CYS A 195 -2.50 -8.96 -3.52
CA CYS A 195 -1.38 -9.55 -2.79
C CYS A 195 -0.22 -8.55 -2.78
N LEU A 196 0.39 -8.33 -1.62
CA LEU A 196 1.68 -7.64 -1.53
C LEU A 196 2.78 -8.66 -1.23
N THR A 197 3.83 -8.65 -2.04
CA THR A 197 4.99 -9.53 -1.90
C THR A 197 6.28 -8.71 -2.02
N GLY A 198 7.44 -9.31 -1.74
CA GLY A 198 8.72 -8.61 -1.84
C GLY A 198 9.91 -9.50 -1.56
N ASP A 199 11.10 -8.88 -1.51
CA ASP A 199 12.33 -9.52 -1.04
C ASP A 199 12.19 -10.06 0.40
N PRO A 200 12.85 -11.19 0.78
CA PRO A 200 12.91 -11.66 2.17
C PRO A 200 13.57 -10.67 3.17
N ALA A 201 14.02 -9.50 2.74
CA ALA A 201 14.25 -8.34 3.59
C ALA A 201 12.97 -7.80 4.26
N PHE A 202 11.76 -8.04 3.74
CA PHE A 202 10.51 -7.53 4.31
C PHE A 202 9.75 -8.58 5.12
N ARG A 203 9.24 -8.17 6.29
CA ARG A 203 8.05 -8.78 6.91
C ARG A 203 6.82 -8.04 6.37
N ILE A 204 5.83 -8.77 5.87
CA ILE A 204 4.60 -8.24 5.26
C ILE A 204 3.40 -8.94 5.91
N GLU A 205 2.47 -8.16 6.44
CA GLU A 205 1.30 -8.63 7.19
C GLU A 205 0.03 -7.90 6.69
N PRO A 206 -1.04 -8.60 6.23
CA PRO A 206 -1.10 -10.05 6.00
C PRO A 206 -0.15 -10.51 4.89
N LYS A 207 0.34 -11.75 5.00
CA LYS A 207 1.24 -12.34 3.99
C LYS A 207 0.48 -12.83 2.75
N ASP A 208 -0.76 -13.26 2.95
CA ASP A 208 -1.60 -13.84 1.91
C ASP A 208 -2.39 -12.78 1.13
N CYS A 209 -2.96 -13.20 0.01
CA CYS A 209 -3.80 -12.34 -0.81
C CYS A 209 -5.17 -12.14 -0.15
N VAL A 210 -5.65 -10.90 -0.12
CA VAL A 210 -6.95 -10.55 0.46
C VAL A 210 -7.94 -10.25 -0.67
N SER A 211 -9.09 -10.92 -0.66
CA SER A 211 -10.24 -10.60 -1.54
C SER A 211 -11.12 -9.53 -0.91
N LYS A 212 -11.81 -8.74 -1.73
CA LYS A 212 -12.88 -7.81 -1.33
C LYS A 212 -13.97 -7.76 -2.40
N SER A 213 -15.23 -7.65 -1.96
CA SER A 213 -16.36 -7.34 -2.82
C SER A 213 -16.39 -5.86 -3.19
N THR A 214 -16.45 -5.54 -4.48
CA THR A 214 -16.69 -4.17 -4.97
C THR A 214 -18.17 -3.80 -4.98
N VAL A 215 -19.05 -4.77 -4.67
CA VAL A 215 -20.50 -4.56 -4.53
C VAL A 215 -20.83 -4.05 -3.13
N GLU A 216 -20.08 -4.52 -2.12
CA GLU A 216 -20.21 -4.08 -0.72
C GLU A 216 -19.36 -2.84 -0.43
N ASP A 217 -18.12 -2.80 -0.91
CA ASP A 217 -17.13 -1.72 -0.73
C ASP A 217 -16.72 -1.20 -2.13
N PRO A 218 -17.43 -0.23 -2.72
CA PRO A 218 -17.22 0.21 -4.11
C PRO A 218 -15.93 1.01 -4.35
N ALA A 219 -15.18 1.33 -3.28
CA ALA A 219 -13.88 1.97 -3.36
C ALA A 219 -12.85 1.25 -2.47
N PRO A 220 -12.63 -0.06 -2.70
CA PRO A 220 -12.04 -0.91 -1.68
C PRO A 220 -10.58 -0.57 -1.44
N VAL A 221 -10.24 -0.39 -0.16
CA VAL A 221 -8.87 -0.18 0.30
C VAL A 221 -8.31 -1.46 0.92
N TRP A 222 -7.15 -1.88 0.45
CA TRP A 222 -6.30 -2.91 1.04
C TRP A 222 -5.17 -2.24 1.81
N THR A 223 -4.82 -2.82 2.96
CA THR A 223 -3.77 -2.31 3.84
C THR A 223 -2.86 -3.46 4.27
N TRP A 224 -1.55 -3.23 4.19
CA TRP A 224 -0.53 -4.13 4.73
C TRP A 224 0.40 -3.36 5.66
N GLN A 225 0.86 -4.03 6.71
CA GLN A 225 1.97 -3.57 7.53
C GLN A 225 3.26 -4.18 6.97
N VAL A 226 4.25 -3.32 6.70
CA VAL A 226 5.53 -3.73 6.11
C VAL A 226 6.70 -3.24 6.97
N THR A 227 7.53 -4.18 7.43
CA THR A 227 8.73 -3.89 8.24
C THR A 227 9.99 -4.34 7.48
N PRO A 228 10.92 -3.45 7.09
CA PRO A 228 12.18 -3.83 6.45
C PRO A 228 13.21 -4.31 7.49
N THR A 229 13.53 -5.59 7.49
CA THR A 229 14.48 -6.23 8.44
C THR A 229 15.96 -6.06 8.06
N LYS A 230 16.24 -5.60 6.85
CA LYS A 230 17.59 -5.43 6.28
C LYS A 230 17.76 -4.03 5.70
N SER A 231 18.99 -3.54 5.66
CA SER A 231 19.40 -2.30 5.00
C SER A 231 19.99 -2.60 3.63
N GLY A 232 19.56 -1.87 2.61
CA GLY A 232 19.91 -2.08 1.20
C GLY A 232 18.82 -1.52 0.30
N VAL A 233 18.95 -1.73 -1.02
CA VAL A 233 17.85 -1.51 -1.98
C VAL A 233 17.10 -2.83 -2.15
N PHE A 234 15.82 -2.84 -1.79
CA PHE A 234 14.93 -4.00 -1.92
C PHE A 234 13.65 -3.61 -2.65
N LYS A 235 13.03 -4.61 -3.29
CA LYS A 235 11.83 -4.45 -4.12
C LYS A 235 10.60 -5.05 -3.42
N LEU A 236 9.53 -4.27 -3.36
CA LEU A 236 8.17 -4.78 -3.19
C LEU A 236 7.53 -5.05 -4.57
N TYR A 237 6.52 -5.92 -4.59
CA TYR A 237 5.73 -6.26 -5.75
C TYR A 237 4.26 -6.41 -5.35
N LEU A 238 3.43 -5.47 -5.82
CA LEU A 238 1.97 -5.60 -5.77
C LEU A 238 1.49 -6.54 -6.89
N LYS A 239 0.46 -7.33 -6.59
CA LYS A 239 -0.27 -8.18 -7.54
C LYS A 239 -1.77 -8.06 -7.28
N SER A 240 -2.51 -7.42 -8.18
CA SER A 240 -3.98 -7.28 -8.12
C SER A 240 -4.65 -7.89 -9.36
N GLY A 241 -5.96 -8.15 -9.25
CA GLY A 241 -6.78 -8.70 -10.33
C GLY A 241 -8.20 -9.06 -9.88
N VAL A 242 -8.98 -9.63 -10.78
CA VAL A 242 -10.34 -10.12 -10.51
C VAL A 242 -10.28 -11.49 -9.86
N ALA A 243 -11.07 -11.71 -8.82
CA ALA A 243 -11.37 -13.05 -8.30
C ALA A 243 -12.79 -13.43 -8.75
N LEU A 244 -12.98 -14.66 -9.23
CA LEU A 244 -14.29 -15.27 -9.43
C LEU A 244 -14.39 -16.52 -8.57
N GLU A 245 -15.56 -16.76 -7.99
CA GLU A 245 -15.82 -17.95 -7.18
C GLU A 245 -16.46 -19.03 -8.05
N GLY A 246 -15.84 -20.20 -8.15
CA GLY A 246 -16.43 -21.33 -8.88
C GLY A 246 -17.46 -22.09 -8.05
N GLU A 247 -18.22 -23.00 -8.68
CA GLU A 247 -19.20 -23.87 -8.01
C GLU A 247 -18.61 -24.68 -6.82
N ASP A 248 -17.28 -24.82 -6.76
CA ASP A 248 -16.54 -25.52 -5.71
C ASP A 248 -16.06 -24.63 -4.56
N GLY A 249 -16.62 -23.42 -4.42
CA GLY A 249 -16.35 -22.44 -3.35
C GLY A 249 -14.92 -21.88 -3.35
N LYS A 250 -14.24 -21.94 -4.50
CA LYS A 250 -12.83 -21.53 -4.63
C LYS A 250 -12.68 -20.31 -5.51
N LEU A 251 -11.97 -19.32 -4.97
CA LEU A 251 -11.57 -18.11 -5.69
C LEU A 251 -10.51 -18.42 -6.75
N ARG A 252 -10.95 -18.48 -8.01
CA ARG A 252 -10.12 -18.57 -9.21
C ARG A 252 -9.77 -17.15 -9.65
N ARG A 253 -8.49 -16.90 -9.94
CA ARG A 253 -7.97 -15.55 -10.21
C ARG A 253 -7.88 -15.31 -11.71
N LEU A 254 -8.59 -14.32 -12.23
CA LEU A 254 -8.66 -14.03 -13.66
C LEU A 254 -7.89 -12.76 -14.04
N GLY A 255 -7.57 -12.68 -15.34
CA GLY A 255 -6.87 -11.56 -15.97
C GLY A 255 -5.34 -11.69 -15.91
N ASN A 256 -4.67 -10.79 -16.64
CA ASN A 256 -3.26 -10.52 -16.40
C ASN A 256 -3.16 -9.78 -15.06
N VAL A 257 -2.37 -10.32 -14.13
CA VAL A 257 -2.05 -9.66 -12.86
C VAL A 257 -1.48 -8.27 -13.14
N SER A 258 -1.93 -7.24 -12.42
CA SER A 258 -1.39 -5.87 -12.56
C SER A 258 0.15 -5.89 -12.52
N PRO A 259 0.84 -5.13 -13.40
CA PRO A 259 2.28 -5.22 -13.58
C PRO A 259 2.99 -4.92 -12.26
N ALA A 260 3.92 -5.80 -11.89
CA ALA A 260 4.53 -5.82 -10.56
C ALA A 260 5.27 -4.51 -10.25
N LYS A 261 4.61 -3.62 -9.50
CA LYS A 261 5.11 -2.28 -9.16
C LYS A 261 6.30 -2.36 -8.20
N GLU A 262 7.50 -2.22 -8.77
CA GLU A 262 8.75 -2.11 -8.03
C GLU A 262 8.79 -0.82 -7.20
N ILE A 263 8.92 -0.98 -5.88
CA ILE A 263 9.26 0.11 -4.95
C ILE A 263 10.72 -0.08 -4.53
N THR A 264 11.57 0.90 -4.80
CA THR A 264 12.94 0.96 -4.23
C THR A 264 12.85 1.47 -2.79
N VAL A 265 13.03 0.58 -1.82
CA VAL A 265 13.20 0.99 -0.41
C VAL A 265 14.65 1.35 -0.16
N THR A 266 14.92 2.61 0.19
CA THR A 266 16.23 3.09 0.65
C THR A 266 16.22 3.22 2.17
N VAL A 267 16.74 2.21 2.88
CA VAL A 267 16.91 2.32 4.34
C VAL A 267 17.94 3.40 4.67
N SER A 268 17.48 4.55 5.15
CA SER A 268 18.34 5.64 5.55
C SER A 268 19.08 5.33 6.86
N ALA A 269 20.38 5.66 6.93
CA ALA A 269 21.14 5.56 8.17
C ALA A 269 20.62 6.52 9.26
N LEU A 270 19.84 7.54 8.85
CA LEU A 270 19.24 8.53 9.74
C LEU A 270 18.24 7.92 10.73
N GLY A 271 17.52 6.85 10.35
CA GLY A 271 16.65 6.13 11.28
C GLY A 271 17.40 5.58 12.49
N ARG A 272 18.53 4.87 12.25
CA ARG A 272 19.41 4.39 13.33
C ARG A 272 20.00 5.51 14.19
N PHE A 273 20.21 6.69 13.62
CA PHE A 273 20.65 7.86 14.38
C PHE A 273 19.51 8.43 15.25
N GLN A 274 18.27 8.44 14.74
CA GLN A 274 17.09 8.83 15.49
C GLN A 274 16.78 7.82 16.62
N ASP A 275 16.88 6.51 16.38
CA ASP A 275 16.73 5.47 17.41
C ASP A 275 17.80 5.61 18.50
N ALA A 276 19.06 5.84 18.11
CA ALA A 276 20.15 6.09 19.06
C ALA A 276 19.94 7.38 19.86
N LEU A 277 19.42 8.45 19.24
CA LEU A 277 19.04 9.68 19.93
C LEU A 277 17.84 9.50 20.86
N ALA A 278 16.84 8.69 20.49
CA ALA A 278 15.68 8.39 21.33
C ALA A 278 16.07 7.56 22.57
N ALA A 279 16.94 6.56 22.38
CA ALA A 279 17.53 5.83 23.50
C ALA A 279 18.37 6.76 24.41
N LEU A 280 19.13 7.69 23.83
CA LEU A 280 19.88 8.71 24.57
C LEU A 280 18.97 9.67 25.36
N THR A 281 17.90 10.21 24.78
CA THR A 281 17.00 11.13 25.49
C THR A 281 16.23 10.45 26.60
N GLN A 282 15.77 9.20 26.39
CA GLN A 282 15.13 8.41 27.43
C GLN A 282 16.09 8.09 28.59
N TRP A 283 17.39 7.93 28.31
CA TRP A 283 18.41 7.75 29.34
C TRP A 283 18.79 9.07 30.05
N VAL A 284 18.83 10.20 29.34
CA VAL A 284 19.08 11.54 29.90
C VAL A 284 17.95 12.02 30.82
N GLN A 285 16.70 11.56 30.62
CA GLN A 285 15.60 11.82 31.55
C GLN A 285 15.73 11.05 32.88
N SER A 286 16.63 10.07 33.00
CA SER A 286 17.01 9.52 34.30
C SER A 286 17.91 10.52 35.04
N PRO A 287 17.65 10.83 36.33
CA PRO A 287 18.50 11.73 37.11
C PRO A 287 19.94 11.20 37.28
N VAL A 288 20.16 9.89 37.11
CA VAL A 288 21.51 9.28 37.06
C VAL A 288 22.15 9.45 35.69
N GLY A 289 21.37 9.30 34.61
CA GLY A 289 21.84 9.38 33.24
C GLY A 289 22.34 10.77 32.86
N LEU A 290 21.72 11.83 33.38
CA LEU A 290 22.16 13.21 33.17
C LEU A 290 23.59 13.46 33.67
N ILE A 291 23.98 12.88 34.82
CA ILE A 291 25.34 13.04 35.39
C ILE A 291 26.39 12.33 34.52
N VAL A 292 26.07 11.14 34.01
CA VAL A 292 26.96 10.37 33.13
C VAL A 292 27.04 11.00 31.73
N ALA A 293 25.94 11.58 31.24
CA ALA A 293 25.93 12.37 30.01
C ALA A 293 26.79 13.64 30.13
N LEU A 294 26.70 14.38 31.24
CA LEU A 294 27.51 15.59 31.45
C LEU A 294 29.01 15.27 31.56
N THR A 295 29.38 14.22 32.31
CA THR A 295 30.78 13.82 32.50
C THR A 295 31.41 13.29 31.20
N SER A 296 30.69 12.51 30.40
CA SER A 296 31.16 12.07 29.08
C SER A 296 31.25 13.22 28.08
N LEU A 297 30.29 14.16 28.06
CA LEU A 297 30.36 15.37 27.24
C LEU A 297 31.57 16.24 27.61
N LEU A 298 31.82 16.46 28.90
CA LEU A 298 32.99 17.20 29.38
C LEU A 298 34.31 16.51 29.02
N ALA A 299 34.37 15.18 29.05
CA ALA A 299 35.55 14.43 28.61
C ALA A 299 35.82 14.59 27.11
N VAL A 300 34.77 14.54 26.27
CA VAL A 300 34.89 14.78 24.82
C VAL A 300 35.34 16.22 24.54
N ILE A 301 34.72 17.22 25.17
CA ILE A 301 35.12 18.63 25.03
C ILE A 301 36.56 18.84 25.49
N GLY A 302 36.96 18.25 26.62
CA GLY A 302 38.32 18.32 27.14
C GLY A 302 39.36 17.71 26.18
N GLY A 303 39.07 16.54 25.60
CA GLY A 303 39.92 15.91 24.60
C GLY A 303 40.06 16.75 23.32
N LEU A 304 38.95 17.32 22.84
CA LEU A 304 38.91 18.17 21.65
C LEU A 304 39.67 19.49 21.87
N PHE A 305 39.55 20.09 23.06
CA PHE A 305 40.30 21.28 23.46
C PHE A 305 41.80 21.00 23.66
N ALA A 306 42.17 19.83 24.18
CA ALA A 306 43.56 19.39 24.28
C ALA A 306 44.20 19.17 22.89
N ALA A 307 43.48 18.55 21.95
CA ALA A 307 43.91 18.40 20.57
C ALA A 307 44.08 19.76 19.88
N TRP A 308 43.09 20.66 20.01
CA TRP A 308 43.16 22.02 19.46
C TRP A 308 44.32 22.83 20.05
N ARG A 309 44.56 22.74 21.37
CA ARG A 309 45.71 23.38 22.04
C ARG A 309 47.05 22.81 21.55
N LYS A 310 47.14 21.51 21.25
CA LYS A 310 48.34 20.90 20.67
C LYS A 310 48.62 21.44 19.27
N LEU A 311 47.60 21.54 18.42
CA LEU A 311 47.71 22.14 17.08
C LEU A 311 48.14 23.62 17.16
N ARG A 312 47.50 24.42 18.03
CA ARG A 312 47.84 25.84 18.21
C ARG A 312 49.25 26.08 18.75
N LYS A 313 49.85 25.14 19.48
CA LYS A 313 51.22 25.28 20.01
C LYS A 313 52.32 24.91 18.99
N GLY A 314 52.00 24.20 17.91
CA GLY A 314 52.96 23.79 16.88
C GLY A 314 53.11 24.76 15.70
N GLY A 315 52.26 25.79 15.59
CA GLY A 315 52.19 26.66 14.40
C GLY A 315 53.23 27.80 14.34
N ASN A 316 54.17 27.88 15.28
CA ASN A 316 54.95 29.11 15.53
C ASN A 316 56.44 29.04 15.14
N GLU A 317 56.88 27.97 14.49
CA GLU A 317 58.30 27.73 14.12
C GLU A 317 58.52 27.61 12.59
N ALA A 318 57.53 28.00 11.78
CA ALA A 318 57.52 27.80 10.32
C ALA A 318 57.31 29.10 9.51
N SER A 319 57.95 30.20 9.91
CA SER A 319 58.04 31.44 9.10
C SER A 319 59.48 31.96 8.95
N GLY A 320 60.44 31.04 8.90
CA GLY A 320 61.84 31.32 8.55
C GLY A 320 62.09 31.37 7.03
N SER A 321 61.22 32.06 6.28
CA SER A 321 61.45 32.25 4.84
C SER A 321 62.59 33.22 4.64
N LYS A 322 63.77 32.72 4.26
CA LYS A 322 64.95 33.55 4.01
C LYS A 322 64.98 33.94 2.54
N ASP A 323 64.41 35.11 2.24
CA ASP A 323 64.55 35.76 0.94
C ASP A 323 66.02 36.18 0.73
N ASP A 324 66.74 35.44 -0.12
CA ASP A 324 68.01 35.87 -0.70
C ASP A 324 67.80 36.01 -2.22
N THR A 325 67.55 37.24 -2.68
CA THR A 325 67.28 37.61 -4.08
C THR A 325 68.60 37.87 -4.87
N PRO A 326 68.60 37.85 -6.22
CA PRO A 326 69.82 37.69 -7.03
C PRO A 326 70.58 39.02 -7.25
N PRO A 327 71.87 38.96 -7.61
CA PRO A 327 72.27 38.86 -9.03
C PRO A 327 73.33 37.73 -9.25
N LYS A 328 73.83 37.44 -10.46
CA LYS A 328 73.93 38.25 -11.68
C LYS A 328 74.02 37.39 -12.94
#